data_AF-A0A3N2RLF8-F1
#
_entry.id   AF-A0A3N2RLF8-F1
#
_cell.length_a   1.000
_cell.length_b   1.000
_cell.length_c   1.000
_cell.angle_alpha   90.00
_cell.angle_beta   90.00
_cell.angle_gamma   90.00
#
_symmetry.space_group_name_H-M   'P 1'
#
loop_
_entity.id
_entity.type
_entity.pdbx_description
1 polymer ?
#
loop_
_entity_poly.entity_id
_entity_poly.type
_entity_poly.pdbx_seq_one_letter_code
_entity_poly.pdbx_strand_id
1 'polypeptide(L)'
;MIELERLRAIGLTLDRAERALAALQSGDLRGFVHELLLHGLWSDVVDERAPVPHWIGRWRELAGEGFPIIDAAALDRLLAAGADPHDLTGVVRSAQILAIYNLAQQLDYPALALGWDLPEAVTPSLACIDQAGAAPPQRLHPLHPQLLERDPSGRFGEPCPLALRQWRMLPEPARGEIAARVRAGQRSQAAALWKRDV
;
A
#
# COMPACT_ATOMS: atom_id res chain seq x y z
N MET A 1 -20.19 -18.58 5.43
CA MET A 1 -19.40 -18.17 6.61
C MET A 1 -18.03 -17.74 6.10
N ILE A 2 -17.44 -16.68 6.66
CA ILE A 2 -16.10 -16.20 6.25
C ILE A 2 -15.08 -17.02 7.04
N GLU A 3 -14.19 -17.70 6.32
CA GLU A 3 -13.15 -18.57 6.91
C GLU A 3 -11.78 -17.88 6.88
N LEU A 4 -10.87 -18.31 7.75
CA LEU A 4 -9.50 -17.78 7.86
C LEU A 4 -8.74 -17.86 6.54
N GLU A 5 -8.88 -18.98 5.81
CA GLU A 5 -8.23 -19.20 4.52
C GLU A 5 -8.64 -18.16 3.49
N ARG A 6 -9.91 -17.72 3.52
CA ARG A 6 -10.41 -16.70 2.59
C ARG A 6 -9.80 -15.33 2.87
N LEU A 7 -9.61 -14.98 4.14
CA LEU A 7 -8.95 -13.73 4.54
C LEU A 7 -7.46 -13.75 4.16
N ARG A 8 -6.80 -14.89 4.29
CA ARG A 8 -5.41 -15.05 3.83
C ARG A 8 -5.30 -15.00 2.31
N ALA A 9 -6.28 -15.55 1.59
CA ALA A 9 -6.30 -15.55 0.12
C ALA A 9 -6.40 -14.14 -0.48
N ILE A 10 -7.00 -13.18 0.23
CA ILE A 10 -7.02 -11.78 -0.19
C ILE A 10 -5.78 -10.99 0.25
N GLY A 11 -4.81 -11.63 0.92
CA GLY A 11 -3.50 -11.05 1.25
C GLY A 11 -3.33 -10.56 2.68
N LEU A 12 -4.28 -10.81 3.59
CA LEU A 12 -4.05 -10.50 5.01
C LEU A 12 -2.96 -11.43 5.59
N THR A 13 -2.09 -10.86 6.42
CA THR A 13 -1.18 -11.66 7.25
C THR A 13 -1.97 -12.54 8.21
N LEU A 14 -1.39 -13.66 8.67
CA LEU A 14 -2.07 -14.60 9.58
C LEU A 14 -2.66 -13.87 10.80
N ASP A 15 -1.83 -13.09 11.49
CA ASP A 15 -2.20 -12.31 12.66
C ASP A 15 -3.36 -11.30 12.39
N ARG A 16 -3.39 -10.68 11.21
CA ARG A 16 -4.50 -9.79 10.81
C ARG A 16 -5.77 -10.56 10.47
N ALA A 17 -5.63 -11.68 9.77
CA ALA A 17 -6.74 -12.56 9.41
C ALA A 17 -7.40 -13.16 10.67
N GLU A 18 -6.61 -13.56 11.67
CA GLU A 18 -7.09 -14.06 12.96
C GLU A 18 -7.84 -12.97 13.73
N ARG A 19 -7.30 -11.74 13.80
CA ARG A 19 -8.01 -10.60 14.42
C ARG A 19 -9.34 -10.29 13.74
N ALA A 20 -9.35 -10.25 12.41
CA ALA A 20 -10.56 -9.99 11.63
C ALA A 20 -11.61 -11.09 11.88
N LEU A 21 -11.21 -12.36 11.86
CA LEU A 21 -12.10 -13.47 12.14
C LEU A 21 -12.65 -13.43 13.57
N ALA A 22 -11.80 -13.13 14.56
CA ALA A 22 -12.22 -12.97 15.96
C ALA A 22 -13.23 -11.83 16.14
N ALA A 23 -13.03 -10.69 15.45
CA ALA A 23 -13.99 -9.59 15.44
C ALA A 23 -15.35 -10.01 14.85
N LEU A 24 -15.34 -10.76 13.73
CA LEU A 24 -16.56 -11.28 13.15
C LEU A 24 -17.30 -12.26 14.09
N GLN A 25 -16.55 -13.14 14.75
CA GLN A 25 -17.10 -14.13 15.69
C GLN A 25 -17.67 -13.51 16.97
N SER A 26 -17.12 -12.38 17.43
CA SER A 26 -17.63 -11.64 18.58
C SER A 26 -18.78 -10.69 18.24
N GLY A 27 -19.16 -10.58 16.96
CA GLY A 27 -20.17 -9.64 16.48
C GLY A 27 -19.66 -8.21 16.30
N ASP A 28 -18.35 -7.97 16.43
CA ASP A 28 -17.70 -6.69 16.12
C ASP A 28 -17.52 -6.50 14.60
N LEU A 29 -18.64 -6.27 13.92
CA LEU A 29 -18.67 -6.04 12.48
C LEU A 29 -17.85 -4.81 12.07
N ARG A 30 -17.85 -3.74 12.88
CA ARG A 30 -17.06 -2.55 12.59
C ARG A 30 -15.55 -2.83 12.65
N GLY A 31 -15.08 -3.67 13.57
CA GLY A 31 -13.68 -4.09 13.67
C GLY A 31 -13.25 -4.92 12.47
N PHE A 32 -14.13 -5.82 12.03
CA PHE A 32 -13.91 -6.61 10.82
C PHE A 32 -13.83 -5.73 9.56
N VAL A 33 -14.81 -4.84 9.35
CA VAL A 33 -14.86 -3.94 8.19
C VAL A 33 -13.67 -2.96 8.18
N HIS A 34 -13.28 -2.45 9.35
CA HIS A 34 -12.10 -1.59 9.51
C HIS A 34 -10.83 -2.25 8.99
N GLU A 35 -10.58 -3.52 9.36
CA GLU A 35 -9.39 -4.24 8.90
C GLU A 35 -9.43 -4.51 7.39
N LEU A 36 -10.62 -4.84 6.83
CA LEU A 36 -10.77 -5.03 5.39
C LEU A 36 -10.55 -3.74 4.60
N LEU A 37 -11.05 -2.61 5.08
CA LEU A 37 -10.88 -1.31 4.42
C LEU A 37 -9.40 -0.88 4.44
N LEU A 38 -8.73 -0.98 5.58
CA LEU A 38 -7.30 -0.67 5.66
C LEU A 38 -6.46 -1.57 4.74
N HIS A 39 -6.80 -2.86 4.67
CA HIS A 39 -6.14 -3.79 3.75
C HIS A 39 -6.40 -3.41 2.29
N GLY A 40 -7.66 -3.14 1.93
CA GLY A 40 -8.06 -2.75 0.58
C GLY A 40 -7.35 -1.48 0.08
N LEU A 41 -7.25 -0.46 0.93
CA LEU A 41 -6.53 0.78 0.58
C LEU A 41 -5.07 0.51 0.21
N TRP A 42 -4.39 -0.37 0.95
CA TRP A 42 -3.00 -0.72 0.66
C TRP A 42 -2.85 -1.72 -0.48
N SER A 43 -3.86 -2.53 -0.80
CA SER A 43 -3.79 -3.48 -1.92
C SER A 43 -3.76 -2.81 -3.29
N ASP A 44 -4.26 -1.57 -3.38
CA ASP A 44 -4.23 -0.77 -4.62
C ASP A 44 -2.91 0.01 -4.81
N VAL A 45 -2.09 0.09 -3.77
CA VAL A 45 -0.78 0.75 -3.84
C VAL A 45 0.22 -0.18 -4.53
N VAL A 46 0.98 0.36 -5.49
CA VAL A 46 1.95 -0.43 -6.27
C VAL A 46 2.99 -1.09 -5.36
N ASP A 47 3.27 -2.36 -5.64
CA ASP A 47 4.36 -3.08 -4.98
C ASP A 47 5.71 -2.71 -5.61
N GLU A 48 6.50 -1.99 -4.84
CA GLU A 48 7.87 -1.57 -5.18
C GLU A 48 8.96 -2.59 -4.78
N ARG A 49 8.57 -3.77 -4.28
CA ARG A 49 9.51 -4.85 -3.92
C ARG A 49 9.78 -5.79 -5.08
N ALA A 50 8.88 -5.81 -6.07
CA ALA A 50 9.05 -6.64 -7.25
C ALA A 50 10.30 -6.21 -8.04
N PRO A 51 11.14 -7.17 -8.49
CA PRO A 51 12.30 -6.87 -9.35
C PRO A 51 11.89 -6.17 -10.66
N VAL A 52 10.67 -6.41 -11.13
CA VAL A 52 10.08 -5.74 -12.29
C VAL A 52 8.73 -5.14 -11.85
N PRO A 53 8.49 -3.83 -12.07
CA PRO A 53 7.22 -3.22 -11.68
C PRO A 53 6.03 -3.77 -12.49
N HIS A 54 5.21 -4.63 -11.87
CA HIS A 54 4.06 -5.26 -12.53
C HIS A 54 2.94 -4.27 -12.90
N TRP A 55 2.84 -3.14 -12.19
CA TRP A 55 1.79 -2.14 -12.42
C TRP A 55 1.84 -1.53 -13.83
N ILE A 56 3.02 -1.44 -14.44
CA ILE A 56 3.21 -0.92 -15.81
C ILE A 56 2.46 -1.81 -16.82
N GLY A 57 2.63 -3.13 -16.70
CA GLY A 57 1.92 -4.10 -17.54
C GLY A 57 0.41 -4.01 -17.32
N ARG A 58 0.00 -3.97 -16.05
CA ARG A 58 -1.42 -3.84 -15.67
C ARG A 58 -2.08 -2.58 -16.24
N TRP A 59 -1.39 -1.44 -16.23
CA TRP A 59 -1.91 -0.19 -16.79
C TRP A 59 -2.06 -0.26 -18.31
N ARG A 60 -1.11 -0.89 -19.02
CA ARG A 60 -1.22 -1.10 -20.46
C ARG A 60 -2.42 -2.00 -20.80
N GLU A 61 -2.63 -3.08 -20.05
CA GLU A 61 -3.80 -3.95 -20.20
C GLU A 61 -5.10 -3.16 -20.03
N LEU A 62 -5.27 -2.46 -18.91
CA LEU A 62 -6.46 -1.68 -18.61
C LEU A 62 -6.72 -0.58 -19.65
N ALA A 63 -5.68 0.09 -20.14
CA ALA A 63 -5.81 1.07 -21.21
C ALA A 63 -6.27 0.41 -22.53
N GLY A 64 -5.75 -0.78 -22.86
CA GLY A 64 -6.19 -1.58 -24.00
C GLY A 64 -7.66 -2.04 -23.90
N GLU A 65 -8.16 -2.22 -22.68
CA GLU A 65 -9.57 -2.50 -22.38
C GLU A 65 -10.46 -1.22 -22.41
N GLY A 66 -9.88 -0.04 -22.63
CA GLY A 66 -10.60 1.23 -22.74
C GLY A 66 -10.87 1.92 -21.41
N PHE A 67 -10.10 1.62 -20.36
CA PHE A 67 -10.26 2.28 -19.07
C PHE A 67 -9.93 3.79 -19.16
N PRO A 68 -10.85 4.70 -18.79
CA PRO A 68 -10.85 6.08 -19.28
C PRO A 68 -9.83 7.03 -18.62
N ILE A 69 -9.17 6.59 -17.55
CA ILE A 69 -8.29 7.44 -16.72
C ILE A 69 -6.81 7.05 -16.77
N ILE A 70 -6.42 6.11 -17.64
CA ILE A 70 -5.03 5.67 -17.79
C ILE A 70 -4.48 6.15 -19.14
N ASP A 71 -3.49 7.06 -19.09
CA ASP A 71 -2.74 7.47 -20.28
C ASP A 71 -1.51 6.57 -20.47
N ALA A 72 -1.73 5.36 -20.99
CA ALA A 72 -0.65 4.42 -21.29
C ALA A 72 0.30 4.93 -22.37
N ALA A 73 -0.17 5.77 -23.29
CA ALA A 73 0.65 6.33 -24.36
C ALA A 73 1.70 7.31 -23.80
N ALA A 74 1.34 8.13 -22.81
CA ALA A 74 2.30 8.97 -22.10
C ALA A 74 3.33 8.15 -21.32
N LEU A 75 2.89 7.09 -20.63
CA LEU A 75 3.79 6.16 -19.94
C LEU A 75 4.80 5.53 -20.90
N ASP A 76 4.36 5.07 -22.07
CA ASP A 76 5.23 4.47 -23.08
C ASP A 76 6.25 5.47 -23.64
N ARG A 77 5.86 6.73 -23.85
CA ARG A 77 6.80 7.78 -24.26
C ARG A 77 7.87 8.06 -23.20
N LEU A 78 7.49 8.07 -21.91
CA LEU A 78 8.45 8.25 -20.81
C LEU A 78 9.46 7.10 -20.76
N LEU A 79 8.98 5.86 -20.87
CA LEU A 79 9.82 4.67 -20.90
C LEU A 79 10.74 4.66 -22.12
N ALA A 80 10.22 5.01 -23.31
CA ALA A 80 11.01 5.13 -24.53
C ALA A 80 12.08 6.24 -24.47
N ALA A 81 11.84 7.29 -23.68
CA ALA A 81 12.81 8.35 -23.41
C ALA A 81 13.89 7.95 -22.38
N GLY A 82 13.83 6.73 -21.83
CA GLY A 82 14.82 6.21 -20.89
C GLY A 82 14.51 6.47 -19.41
N ALA A 83 13.27 6.84 -19.06
CA ALA A 83 12.86 6.92 -17.66
C ALA A 83 12.99 5.54 -16.98
N ASP A 84 13.62 5.49 -15.81
CA ASP A 84 13.75 4.25 -15.03
C ASP A 84 12.36 3.83 -14.47
N PRO A 85 11.85 2.63 -14.80
CA PRO A 85 10.62 2.09 -14.24
C PRO A 85 10.55 2.11 -12.71
N HIS A 86 11.68 1.96 -12.01
CA HIS A 86 11.74 1.98 -10.55
C HIS A 86 11.66 3.40 -9.97
N ASP A 87 12.19 4.41 -10.68
CA ASP A 87 11.98 5.82 -10.31
C ASP A 87 10.51 6.20 -10.51
N LEU A 88 9.92 5.81 -11.65
CA LEU A 88 8.49 5.99 -11.90
C LEU A 88 7.63 5.31 -10.83
N THR A 89 7.99 4.09 -10.43
CA THR A 89 7.31 3.36 -9.35
C THR A 89 7.35 4.13 -8.03
N GLY A 90 8.47 4.78 -7.70
CA GLY A 90 8.58 5.63 -6.52
C GLY A 90 7.59 6.80 -6.56
N VAL A 91 7.51 7.51 -7.69
CA VAL A 91 6.58 8.63 -7.89
C VAL A 91 5.13 8.17 -7.80
N VAL A 92 4.77 7.09 -8.51
CA VAL A 92 3.42 6.52 -8.51
C VAL A 92 3.01 6.08 -7.11
N ARG A 93 3.89 5.38 -6.40
CA ARG A 93 3.62 4.95 -5.02
C ARG A 93 3.37 6.14 -4.09
N SER A 94 4.19 7.19 -4.17
CA SER A 94 4.00 8.40 -3.37
C SER A 94 2.66 9.08 -3.67
N ALA A 95 2.25 9.17 -4.94
CA ALA A 95 0.96 9.73 -5.32
C ALA A 95 -0.21 8.88 -4.80
N GLN A 96 -0.12 7.55 -4.89
CA GLN A 96 -1.15 6.65 -4.38
C GLN A 96 -1.26 6.70 -2.85
N ILE A 97 -0.13 6.79 -2.13
CA ILE A 97 -0.13 6.93 -0.67
C ILE A 97 -0.80 8.23 -0.26
N LEU A 98 -0.47 9.34 -0.93
CA LEU A 98 -1.15 10.61 -0.70
C LEU A 98 -2.66 10.50 -0.96
N ALA A 99 -3.06 9.80 -2.02
CA ALA A 99 -4.47 9.59 -2.34
C ALA A 99 -5.21 8.78 -1.24
N ILE A 100 -4.66 7.65 -0.80
CA ILE A 100 -5.31 6.84 0.27
C ILE A 100 -5.27 7.54 1.62
N TYR A 101 -4.24 8.35 1.90
CA TYR A 101 -4.14 9.17 3.10
C TYR A 101 -5.24 10.22 3.15
N ASN A 102 -5.39 10.99 2.06
CA ASN A 102 -6.42 12.01 1.95
C ASN A 102 -7.82 11.40 2.00
N LEU A 103 -8.03 10.25 1.34
CA LEU A 103 -9.30 9.53 1.38
C LEU A 103 -9.63 9.09 2.81
N ALA A 104 -8.68 8.47 3.53
CA ALA A 104 -8.90 8.07 4.92
C ALA A 104 -9.21 9.28 5.81
N GLN A 105 -8.51 10.41 5.63
CA GLN A 105 -8.76 11.64 6.38
C GLN A 105 -10.16 12.21 6.08
N GLN A 106 -10.57 12.22 4.81
CA GLN A 106 -11.90 12.70 4.40
C GLN A 106 -13.02 11.81 4.93
N LEU A 107 -12.81 10.50 5.02
CA LEU A 107 -13.78 9.56 5.59
C LEU A 107 -13.93 9.71 7.10
N ASP A 108 -12.84 9.98 7.81
CA ASP A 108 -12.85 10.11 9.27
C ASP A 108 -13.31 11.49 9.75
N TYR A 109 -12.85 12.54 9.05
CA TYR A 109 -12.98 13.94 9.43
C TYR A 109 -13.24 14.85 8.21
N PRO A 110 -14.40 14.70 7.52
CA PRO A 110 -14.66 15.37 6.25
C PRO A 110 -14.60 16.90 6.32
N ALA A 111 -15.10 17.51 7.39
CA ALA A 111 -15.05 18.97 7.58
C ALA A 111 -13.61 19.47 7.77
N LEU A 112 -12.82 18.78 8.62
CA LEU A 112 -11.42 19.11 8.87
C LEU A 112 -10.57 18.95 7.60
N ALA A 113 -10.83 17.90 6.81
CA ALA A 113 -10.15 17.66 5.54
C ALA A 113 -10.41 18.77 4.50
N LEU A 114 -11.52 19.52 4.63
CA LEU A 114 -11.84 20.69 3.81
C LEU A 114 -11.35 22.01 4.43
N GLY A 115 -10.63 21.96 5.56
CA GLY A 115 -10.14 23.13 6.27
C GLY A 115 -11.22 23.87 7.07
N TRP A 116 -12.36 23.23 7.34
CA TRP A 116 -13.42 23.79 8.15
C TRP A 116 -13.33 23.26 9.58
N ASP A 117 -13.05 24.16 10.52
CA ASP A 117 -13.20 23.91 11.95
C ASP A 117 -14.64 24.28 12.34
N LEU A 118 -15.58 23.33 12.20
CA LEU A 118 -17.00 23.59 12.42
C LEU A 118 -17.31 23.55 13.93
N PRO A 119 -17.69 24.67 14.56
CA PRO A 119 -17.87 24.75 16.02
C PRO A 119 -19.11 23.98 16.52
N GLU A 120 -20.11 23.85 15.66
CA GLU A 120 -21.37 23.16 15.91
C GLU A 120 -21.84 22.55 14.59
N ALA A 121 -21.39 21.35 14.21
CA ALA A 121 -21.93 20.75 12.98
C ALA A 121 -21.86 19.24 12.93
N VAL A 122 -22.96 18.70 12.43
CA VAL A 122 -23.14 17.34 11.92
C VAL A 122 -21.90 16.93 11.13
N THR A 123 -21.02 16.14 11.74
CA THR A 123 -19.90 15.51 11.04
C THR A 123 -20.45 14.23 10.44
N PRO A 124 -20.60 14.11 9.10
CA PRO A 124 -21.01 12.86 8.52
C PRO A 124 -19.99 11.79 8.92
N SER A 125 -20.48 10.69 9.48
CA SER A 125 -19.65 9.58 9.91
C SER A 125 -20.10 8.32 9.18
N LEU A 126 -19.13 7.57 8.66
CA LEU A 126 -19.40 6.24 8.13
C LEU A 126 -19.78 5.31 9.28
N ALA A 127 -20.85 4.54 9.07
CA ALA A 127 -21.32 3.56 10.03
C ALA A 127 -21.59 2.22 9.35
N CYS A 128 -21.26 1.15 10.05
CA CYS A 128 -21.71 -0.20 9.71
C CYS A 128 -23.16 -0.35 10.16
N ILE A 129 -24.00 -0.77 9.23
CA ILE A 129 -25.40 -1.13 9.48
C ILE A 129 -25.59 -2.61 9.13
N ASP A 130 -26.29 -3.33 9.99
CA ASP A 130 -26.82 -4.65 9.65
C ASP A 130 -27.95 -4.46 8.62
N GLN A 131 -27.95 -5.25 7.55
CA GLN A 131 -29.01 -5.24 6.55
C GLN A 131 -30.39 -5.53 7.14
N ALA A 132 -30.47 -6.35 8.19
CA ALA A 132 -31.74 -6.61 8.87
C ALA A 132 -32.21 -5.44 9.75
N GLY A 133 -31.38 -4.41 9.94
CA GLY A 133 -31.68 -3.25 10.79
C GLY A 133 -31.86 -3.59 12.27
N ALA A 134 -31.41 -4.78 12.70
CA ALA A 134 -31.67 -5.30 14.04
C ALA A 134 -30.82 -4.60 15.12
N ALA A 135 -29.69 -4.02 14.72
CA ALA A 135 -28.79 -3.27 15.60
C ALA A 135 -28.69 -1.80 15.18
N PRO A 136 -28.49 -0.86 16.13
CA PRO A 136 -28.26 0.53 15.80
C PRO A 136 -26.99 0.69 14.95
N PRO A 137 -26.94 1.68 14.03
CA PRO A 137 -25.75 1.97 13.25
C PRO A 137 -24.52 2.14 14.14
N GLN A 138 -23.45 1.42 13.82
CA GLN A 138 -22.19 1.49 14.55
C GLN A 138 -21.21 2.32 13.75
N ARG A 139 -20.76 3.45 14.31
CA ARG A 139 -19.71 4.25 13.68
C ARG A 139 -18.48 3.39 13.42
N LEU A 140 -17.95 3.47 12.21
CA LEU A 140 -16.71 2.80 11.81
C LEU A 140 -15.53 3.40 12.61
N HIS A 141 -14.53 2.56 12.91
CA HIS A 141 -13.29 3.05 13.50
C HIS A 141 -12.58 4.01 12.54
N PRO A 142 -11.89 5.05 13.04
CA PRO A 142 -11.10 5.94 12.19
C PRO A 142 -10.00 5.18 11.46
N LEU A 143 -9.92 5.34 10.14
CA LEU A 143 -8.93 4.71 9.27
C LEU A 143 -7.57 5.42 9.31
N HIS A 144 -7.60 6.75 9.23
CA HIS A 144 -6.44 7.62 9.06
C HIS A 144 -5.36 7.43 10.14
N PRO A 145 -5.68 7.32 11.46
CA PRO A 145 -4.65 7.17 12.49
C PRO A 145 -3.79 5.91 12.34
N GLN A 146 -4.33 4.83 11.75
CA GLN A 146 -3.61 3.57 11.59
C GLN A 146 -3.06 3.37 10.19
N LEU A 147 -3.43 4.21 9.22
CA LEU A 147 -3.19 3.95 7.80
C LEU A 147 -1.70 3.73 7.51
N LEU A 148 -0.83 4.64 7.95
CA LEU A 148 0.60 4.56 7.66
C LEU A 148 1.27 3.38 8.38
N GLU A 149 0.82 3.00 9.56
CA GLU A 149 1.30 1.80 10.27
C GLU A 149 0.98 0.52 9.50
N ARG A 150 -0.03 0.54 8.62
CA ARG A 150 -0.41 -0.59 7.78
C ARG A 150 0.39 -0.68 6.49
N ASP A 151 1.29 0.26 6.21
CA ASP A 151 2.18 0.22 5.05
C ASP A 151 2.89 -1.15 4.96
N PRO A 152 2.62 -1.95 3.91
CA PRO A 152 3.26 -3.25 3.72
C PRO A 152 4.78 -3.16 3.71
N SER A 153 5.35 -2.02 3.28
CA SER A 153 6.78 -1.76 3.22
C SER A 153 7.44 -1.66 4.59
N GLY A 154 6.66 -1.36 5.64
CA GLY A 154 7.14 -1.08 7.00
C GLY A 154 7.75 0.31 7.17
N ARG A 155 7.61 1.20 6.18
CA ARG A 155 8.22 2.53 6.19
C ARG A 155 7.24 3.66 6.49
N PHE A 156 6.02 3.35 6.90
CA PHE A 156 5.05 4.38 7.32
C PHE A 156 4.75 5.43 6.24
N GLY A 157 4.73 5.01 4.97
CA GLY A 157 4.51 5.92 3.84
C GLY A 157 5.78 6.55 3.28
N GLU A 158 6.92 6.46 3.97
CA GLU A 158 8.17 7.06 3.51
C GLU A 158 8.64 6.49 2.15
N PRO A 159 9.20 7.35 1.27
CA PRO A 159 9.78 6.92 0.01
C PRO A 159 10.85 5.84 0.19
N CYS A 160 10.97 4.93 -0.78
CA CYS A 160 12.06 3.96 -0.77
C CYS A 160 13.39 4.65 -1.10
N PRO A 161 14.39 4.63 -0.20
CA PRO A 161 15.66 5.28 -0.44
C PRO A 161 16.34 4.74 -1.70
N LEU A 162 17.04 5.60 -2.45
CA LEU A 162 17.72 5.20 -3.69
C LEU A 162 18.64 3.99 -3.49
N ALA A 163 19.44 3.98 -2.42
CA ALA A 163 20.33 2.86 -2.11
C ALA A 163 19.58 1.53 -1.90
N LEU A 164 18.39 1.57 -1.28
CA LEU A 164 17.57 0.36 -1.11
C LEU A 164 16.97 -0.12 -2.44
N ARG A 165 16.59 0.82 -3.32
CA ARG A 165 16.11 0.51 -4.67
C ARG A 165 17.20 -0.14 -5.52
N GLN A 166 18.37 0.49 -5.58
CA GLN A 166 19.56 -0.04 -6.26
C GLN A 166 19.92 -1.44 -5.74
N TRP A 167 19.88 -1.65 -4.42
CA TRP A 167 20.12 -2.96 -3.82
C TRP A 167 19.13 -4.04 -4.29
N ARG A 168 17.83 -3.71 -4.38
CA ARG A 168 16.79 -4.63 -4.85
C ARG A 168 16.88 -4.92 -6.36
N MET A 169 17.49 -4.04 -7.14
CA MET A 169 17.71 -4.23 -8.58
C MET A 169 18.89 -5.15 -8.89
N LEU A 170 19.84 -5.31 -7.96
CA LEU A 170 20.96 -6.23 -8.14
C LEU A 170 20.48 -7.68 -8.33
N PRO A 171 21.13 -8.48 -9.20
CA PRO A 171 20.86 -9.91 -9.27
C PRO A 171 21.05 -10.60 -7.90
N GLU A 172 20.23 -11.62 -7.60
CA GLU A 172 20.31 -12.36 -6.33
C GLU A 172 21.74 -12.87 -6.00
N PRO A 173 22.52 -13.39 -6.96
CA PRO A 173 23.92 -13.79 -6.67
C PRO A 173 24.80 -12.62 -6.20
N ALA A 174 24.64 -11.43 -6.80
CA ALA A 174 25.41 -10.24 -6.43
C ALA A 174 25.05 -9.76 -5.03
N ARG A 175 23.74 -9.73 -4.70
CA ARG A 175 23.27 -9.46 -3.33
C ARG A 175 23.85 -10.44 -2.33
N GLY A 176 23.82 -11.74 -2.65
CA GLY A 176 24.35 -12.79 -1.79
C GLY A 176 25.83 -12.62 -1.50
N GLU A 177 26.63 -12.32 -2.53
CA GLU A 177 28.07 -12.11 -2.42
C GLU A 177 28.40 -10.87 -1.56
N ILE A 178 27.74 -9.73 -1.83
CA ILE A 178 27.93 -8.51 -1.05
C ILE A 178 27.56 -8.76 0.42
N ALA A 179 26.42 -9.40 0.69
CA ALA A 179 25.99 -9.71 2.05
C ALA A 179 26.93 -10.67 2.79
N ALA A 180 27.50 -11.66 2.09
CA ALA A 180 28.49 -12.57 2.66
C ALA A 180 29.77 -11.83 3.06
N ARG A 181 30.28 -10.94 2.20
CA ARG A 181 31.49 -10.16 2.48
C ARG A 181 31.30 -9.17 3.63
N VAL A 182 30.13 -8.53 3.72
CA VAL A 182 29.80 -7.67 4.88
C VAL A 182 29.81 -8.46 6.18
N ARG A 183 29.18 -9.65 6.20
CA ARG A 183 29.17 -10.54 7.37
C ARG A 183 30.56 -11.05 7.75
N ALA A 184 31.43 -11.27 6.77
CA ALA A 184 32.83 -11.66 6.98
C ALA A 184 33.76 -10.47 7.37
N GLY A 185 33.23 -9.26 7.56
CA GLY A 185 34.02 -8.07 7.89
C GLY A 185 34.81 -7.48 6.70
N GLN A 186 34.64 -8.01 5.49
CA GLN A 186 35.35 -7.62 4.27
C GLN A 186 34.71 -6.39 3.61
N ARG A 187 34.55 -5.29 4.36
CA ARG A 187 33.75 -4.13 3.95
C ARG A 187 34.27 -3.44 2.68
N SER A 188 35.59 -3.31 2.51
CA SER A 188 36.16 -2.68 1.30
C SER A 188 35.89 -3.49 0.03
N GLN A 189 35.89 -4.82 0.14
CA GLN A 189 35.59 -5.71 -0.99
C GLN A 189 34.09 -5.69 -1.31
N ALA A 190 33.23 -5.67 -0.28
CA ALA A 190 31.79 -5.48 -0.45
C ALA A 190 31.47 -4.13 -1.14
N ALA A 191 32.14 -3.05 -0.74
CA ALA A 191 31.96 -1.72 -1.35
C ALA A 191 32.44 -1.68 -2.81
N ALA A 192 33.54 -2.37 -3.13
CA ALA A 192 34.03 -2.47 -4.51
C ALA A 192 33.05 -3.23 -5.41
N LEU A 193 32.45 -4.32 -4.91
CA LEU A 193 31.40 -5.05 -5.63
C LEU A 193 30.16 -4.18 -5.84
N TRP A 194 29.68 -3.50 -4.79
CA TRP A 194 28.56 -2.58 -4.89
C TRP A 194 28.78 -1.52 -5.98
N LYS A 195 29.94 -0.86 -6.00
CA LYS A 195 30.27 0.18 -7.01
C LYS A 195 30.40 -0.38 -8.43
N ARG A 196 30.70 -1.67 -8.59
CA ARG A 196 30.79 -2.30 -9.91
C ARG A 196 29.39 -2.59 -10.47
N ASP A 197 28.47 -2.99 -9.60
CA ASP A 197 27.17 -3.54 -9.99
C ASP A 197 26.02 -2.52 -9.91
N VAL A 198 26.26 -1.33 -9.33
CA VAL A 198 25.35 -0.17 -9.22
C VAL A 198 25.94 1.04 -9.93
#